data_AF-A0A7W1TNN4-F1
#
_entry.id   AF-A0A7W1TNN4-F1
#
_cell.length_a   1.000
_cell.length_b   1.000
_cell.length_c   1.000
_cell.angle_alpha   90.00
_cell.angle_beta   90.00
_cell.angle_gamma   90.00
#
_symmetry.space_group_name_H-M   'P 1'
#
loop_
_entity.id
_entity.type
_entity.pdbx_description
1 polymer ?
#
loop_
_entity_poly.entity_id
_entity_poly.type
_entity_poly.pdbx_seq_one_letter_code
_entity_poly.pdbx_strand_id
1 'polypeptide(L)'
;MARGLGMLIGGLLALVGLGSWYRRESLAEANATVHLQSEHEHFHLHVDLPPQLEIQPGDTLQILSMPTVAAGQTNGELTYGSRVRLSKASWLKRNLIKHSSFIEINELVEHP
;
A
#
# COMPACT_ATOMS: atom_id res chain seq x y z
N MET A 1 -32.67 18.80 27.15
CA MET A 1 -32.49 18.22 25.81
C MET A 1 -31.26 18.74 25.05
N ALA A 2 -30.87 20.01 25.16
CA ALA A 2 -29.75 20.60 24.39
C ALA A 2 -28.36 19.94 24.61
N ARG A 3 -28.06 19.44 25.82
CA ARG A 3 -26.75 18.83 26.15
C ARG A 3 -26.49 17.51 25.43
N GLY A 4 -27.54 16.68 25.24
CA GLY A 4 -27.43 15.41 24.52
C GLY A 4 -27.22 15.60 23.03
N LEU A 5 -27.90 16.57 22.43
CA LEU A 5 -27.75 16.89 21.01
C LEU A 5 -26.34 17.44 20.69
N GLY A 6 -25.78 18.28 21.58
CA GLY A 6 -24.40 18.77 21.44
C GLY A 6 -23.35 17.67 21.50
N MET A 7 -23.52 16.67 22.36
CA MET A 7 -22.61 15.51 22.42
C MET A 7 -22.69 14.64 21.16
N LEU A 8 -23.90 14.41 20.64
CA LEU A 8 -24.08 13.62 19.41
C LEU A 8 -23.45 14.31 18.19
N ILE A 9 -23.65 15.62 18.04
CA ILE A 9 -23.05 16.38 16.96
C ILE A 9 -21.52 16.40 17.11
N GLY A 10 -21.01 16.65 18.32
CA GLY A 10 -19.57 16.61 18.59
C GLY A 10 -18.94 15.26 18.29
N GLY A 11 -19.59 14.16 18.70
CA GLY A 11 -19.14 12.80 18.40
C GLY A 11 -19.13 12.50 16.89
N LEU A 12 -20.17 12.91 16.17
CA LEU A 12 -20.23 12.73 14.71
C LEU A 12 -19.10 13.48 14.01
N LEU A 13 -18.86 14.75 14.38
CA LEU A 13 -17.78 15.55 13.80
C LEU A 13 -16.40 14.93 14.09
N ALA A 14 -16.19 14.40 15.30
CA ALA A 14 -14.96 13.69 15.64
C ALA A 14 -14.74 12.45 14.78
N LEU A 15 -15.78 11.63 14.56
CA LEU A 15 -15.70 10.45 13.69
C LEU A 15 -15.42 10.81 12.23
N VAL A 16 -16.07 11.86 11.72
CA VAL A 16 -15.81 12.35 10.36
C VAL A 16 -14.38 12.86 10.22
N GLY A 17 -13.89 13.62 11.22
CA GLY A 17 -12.51 14.11 11.26
C GLY A 17 -11.48 12.98 11.28
N LEU A 18 -11.67 11.99 12.15
CA LEU A 18 -10.82 10.79 12.22
C LEU A 18 -10.84 10.00 10.91
N GLY A 19 -12.03 9.79 10.33
CA GLY A 19 -12.17 9.11 9.05
C GLY A 19 -11.48 9.85 7.90
N SER A 20 -11.59 11.18 7.86
CA SER A 20 -10.89 12.01 6.88
C SER A 20 -9.37 11.94 7.06
N TRP A 21 -8.88 12.01 8.30
CA TRP A 21 -7.45 11.88 8.59
C TRP A 21 -6.91 10.50 8.22
N TYR A 22 -7.66 9.44 8.56
CA TYR A 22 -7.30 8.06 8.21
C TYR A 22 -7.13 7.89 6.69
N ARG A 23 -8.06 8.43 5.90
CA ARG A 23 -8.07 8.36 4.43
C ARG A 23 -7.17 9.39 3.74
N ARG A 24 -6.52 10.28 4.48
CA ARG A 24 -5.64 11.29 3.90
C ARG A 24 -4.41 10.60 3.33
N GLU A 25 -4.23 10.73 2.03
CA GLU A 25 -3.05 10.21 1.32
C GLU A 25 -2.36 11.37 0.60
N SER A 26 -1.01 11.33 0.54
CA SER A 26 -0.24 12.23 -0.33
C SER A 26 0.31 11.43 -1.50
N LEU A 27 0.24 12.01 -2.70
CA LEU A 27 0.65 11.36 -3.93
C LEU A 27 2.00 11.91 -4.39
N ALA A 28 2.89 11.02 -4.83
CA ALA A 28 4.09 11.35 -5.57
C ALA A 28 4.17 10.46 -6.80
N GLU A 29 4.62 11.01 -7.93
CA GLU A 29 4.84 10.25 -9.16
C GLU A 29 6.30 10.38 -9.59
N ALA A 30 6.88 9.28 -10.07
CA ALA A 30 8.23 9.28 -10.62
C ALA A 30 8.39 8.17 -11.66
N ASN A 31 9.50 8.20 -12.40
CA ASN A 31 9.90 7.07 -13.24
C ASN A 31 10.73 6.10 -12.38
N ALA A 32 10.43 4.81 -12.48
CA ALA A 32 11.12 3.73 -11.82
C ALA A 32 11.46 2.61 -12.82
N THR A 33 12.43 1.77 -12.47
CA THR A 33 12.72 0.55 -13.23
C THR A 33 12.00 -0.61 -12.58
N VAL A 34 11.31 -1.42 -13.39
CA VAL A 34 10.55 -2.59 -12.94
C VAL A 34 11.17 -3.84 -13.54
N HIS A 35 11.43 -4.80 -12.67
CA HIS A 35 11.90 -6.14 -12.98
C HIS A 35 10.73 -7.10 -12.77
N LEU A 36 10.28 -7.73 -13.85
CA LEU A 36 9.17 -8.67 -13.83
C LEU A 36 9.69 -10.06 -14.20
N GLN A 37 9.47 -11.02 -13.31
CA GLN A 37 9.80 -12.42 -13.54
C GLN A 37 8.60 -13.30 -13.19
N SER A 38 8.18 -14.11 -14.14
CA SER A 38 7.23 -15.19 -13.93
C SER A 38 8.00 -16.43 -13.49
N GLU A 39 7.68 -16.98 -12.31
CA GLU A 39 8.24 -18.24 -11.83
C GLU A 39 7.10 -19.16 -11.39
N HIS A 40 6.99 -20.33 -12.05
CA HIS A 40 5.90 -21.29 -11.84
C HIS A 40 4.50 -20.65 -11.94
N GLU A 41 3.77 -20.55 -10.82
CA GLU A 41 2.43 -19.95 -10.70
C GLU A 41 2.44 -18.54 -10.06
N HIS A 42 3.62 -17.96 -9.82
CA HIS A 42 3.78 -16.66 -9.16
C HIS A 42 4.51 -15.65 -10.04
N PHE A 43 4.19 -14.37 -9.83
CA PHE A 43 4.93 -13.25 -10.40
C PHE A 43 5.78 -12.62 -9.31
N HIS A 44 7.08 -12.56 -9.55
CA HIS A 44 8.01 -11.75 -8.78
C HIS A 44 8.16 -10.42 -9.48
N LEU A 45 7.89 -9.35 -8.75
CA LEU A 45 8.01 -7.99 -9.24
C LEU A 45 8.90 -7.22 -8.30
N HIS A 46 10.03 -6.74 -8.81
CA HIS A 46 10.97 -5.91 -8.09
C HIS A 46 10.98 -4.51 -8.73
N VAL A 47 10.87 -3.47 -7.90
CA VAL A 47 10.84 -2.08 -8.38
C VAL A 47 12.00 -1.33 -7.79
N ASP A 48 12.89 -0.84 -8.65
CA ASP A 48 13.95 0.07 -8.28
C ASP A 48 13.39 1.48 -8.20
N LEU A 49 13.22 1.96 -6.98
CA LEU A 49 12.69 3.28 -6.72
C LEU A 49 13.78 4.35 -6.88
N PRO A 50 13.44 5.50 -7.47
CA PRO A 50 14.35 6.63 -7.51
C PRO A 50 14.56 7.19 -6.09
N PRO A 51 15.72 7.80 -5.80
CA PRO A 51 16.10 8.18 -4.43
C PRO A 51 15.19 9.24 -3.79
N GLN A 52 14.35 9.91 -4.58
CA GLN A 52 13.35 10.86 -4.07
C GLN A 52 12.08 10.17 -3.52
N LEU A 53 11.89 8.88 -3.80
CA LEU A 53 10.76 8.09 -3.29
C LEU A 53 11.21 7.13 -2.20
N GLU A 54 10.96 7.50 -0.96
CA GLU A 54 11.07 6.59 0.18
C GLU A 54 9.78 5.77 0.28
N ILE A 55 9.82 4.46 0.53
CA ILE A 55 8.62 3.65 0.86
C ILE A 55 8.64 3.28 2.32
N GLN A 56 7.44 3.21 2.89
CA GLN A 56 7.25 3.08 4.31
C GLN A 56 5.98 2.22 4.55
N PRO A 57 5.91 1.33 5.56
CA PRO A 57 4.81 0.34 5.69
C PRO A 57 3.40 0.94 5.64
N GLY A 58 2.54 0.40 4.79
CA GLY A 58 1.18 0.89 4.55
C GLY A 58 1.04 1.88 3.40
N ASP A 59 2.15 2.37 2.84
CA ASP A 59 2.14 3.08 1.55
C ASP A 59 1.68 2.14 0.42
N THR A 60 1.14 2.69 -0.65
CA THR A 60 0.72 1.94 -1.83
C THR A 60 1.51 2.42 -3.04
N LEU A 61 2.22 1.50 -3.69
CA LEU A 61 2.93 1.76 -4.94
C LEU A 61 2.09 1.20 -6.10
N GLN A 62 1.78 2.04 -7.07
CA GLN A 62 1.07 1.67 -8.29
C GLN A 62 2.00 1.82 -9.49
N ILE A 63 2.08 0.79 -10.31
CA ILE A 63 2.83 0.78 -11.57
C ILE A 63 1.83 1.17 -12.67
N LEU A 64 2.05 2.31 -13.32
CA LEU A 64 1.06 2.88 -14.25
C LEU A 64 1.14 2.29 -15.66
N SER A 65 2.27 1.67 -16.00
CA SER A 65 2.48 1.01 -17.29
C SER A 65 3.06 -0.38 -17.08
N MET A 66 2.48 -1.38 -17.76
CA MET A 66 2.97 -2.76 -17.76
C MET A 66 3.16 -3.19 -19.22
N PRO A 67 4.26 -3.89 -19.57
CA PRO A 67 4.49 -4.37 -20.92
C PRO A 67 3.48 -5.46 -21.28
N THR A 68 3.15 -5.55 -22.55
CA THR A 68 2.31 -6.64 -23.07
C THR A 68 3.10 -7.94 -23.04
N VAL A 69 2.82 -8.80 -22.07
CA VAL A 69 3.37 -10.16 -21.97
C VAL A 69 2.42 -11.14 -22.66
N ALA A 70 2.94 -11.90 -23.62
CA ALA A 70 2.16 -12.93 -24.30
C ALA A 70 1.78 -14.03 -23.30
N ALA A 71 0.49 -14.34 -23.19
CA ALA A 71 -0.07 -15.37 -22.29
C ALA A 71 0.29 -15.23 -20.80
N GLY A 72 0.68 -14.03 -20.34
CA GLY A 72 1.01 -13.81 -18.93
C GLY A 72 2.29 -14.51 -18.48
N GLN A 73 3.17 -14.92 -19.40
CA GLN A 73 4.46 -15.52 -19.07
C GLN A 73 5.59 -14.59 -19.50
N THR A 74 6.65 -14.53 -18.71
CA THR A 74 7.91 -13.90 -19.12
C THR A 74 8.92 -14.99 -19.47
N ASN A 75 9.60 -14.85 -20.62
CA ASN A 75 10.71 -15.73 -20.98
C ASN A 75 11.99 -15.28 -20.22
N GLY A 76 11.99 -15.48 -18.91
CA GLY A 76 13.03 -14.98 -18.00
C GLY A 76 12.65 -13.64 -17.34
N GLU A 77 13.65 -12.89 -16.88
CA GLU A 77 13.45 -11.57 -16.27
C GLU A 77 13.25 -10.50 -17.36
N LEU A 78 12.16 -9.74 -17.25
CA LEU A 78 11.85 -8.60 -18.12
C LEU A 78 12.05 -7.29 -17.35
N THR A 79 13.04 -6.51 -17.75
CA THR A 79 13.31 -5.17 -17.17
C THR A 79 12.75 -4.07 -18.07
N TYR A 80 11.96 -3.16 -17.51
CA TYR A 80 11.38 -2.04 -18.24
C TYR A 80 11.22 -0.79 -17.36
N GLY A 81 11.27 0.38 -17.99
CA GLY A 81 10.94 1.64 -17.32
C GLY A 81 9.43 1.83 -17.20
N SER A 82 8.95 2.25 -16.04
CA SER A 82 7.53 2.52 -15.80
C SER A 82 7.36 3.77 -14.95
N ARG A 83 6.28 4.53 -15.21
CA ARG A 83 5.87 5.58 -14.27
C ARG A 83 5.19 4.91 -13.08
N VAL A 84 5.60 5.27 -11.88
CA VAL A 84 5.03 4.79 -10.64
C VAL A 84 4.36 5.92 -9.89
N ARG A 85 3.25 5.60 -9.23
CA ARG A 85 2.56 6.49 -8.29
C ARG A 85 2.66 5.90 -6.90
N LEU A 86 3.22 6.68 -5.98
CA LEU A 86 3.30 6.35 -4.57
C LEU A 86 2.24 7.13 -3.80
N SER A 87 1.30 6.40 -3.20
CA SER A 87 0.34 6.94 -2.24
C SER A 87 0.84 6.71 -0.82
N LYS A 88 1.10 7.79 -0.09
CA LYS A 88 1.52 7.73 1.31
C LYS A 88 0.35 7.49 2.23
N ALA A 89 0.46 6.50 3.10
CA ALA A 89 -0.51 6.30 4.17
C ALA A 89 -0.45 7.45 5.18
N SER A 90 -1.63 7.80 5.72
CA SER A 90 -1.73 8.68 6.87
C SER A 90 -0.97 8.11 8.07
N TRP A 91 -0.53 8.99 8.97
CA TRP A 91 0.13 8.57 10.20
C TRP A 91 -0.70 7.57 11.00
N LEU A 92 -2.02 7.80 11.11
CA LEU A 92 -2.95 6.91 11.81
C LEU A 92 -3.00 5.52 11.15
N LYS A 93 -3.18 5.46 9.83
CA LYS A 93 -3.21 4.21 9.06
C LYS A 93 -1.91 3.44 9.22
N ARG A 94 -0.76 4.12 9.11
CA ARG A 94 0.56 3.53 9.30
C ARG A 94 0.74 2.94 10.70
N ASN A 95 0.31 3.66 11.74
CA ASN A 95 0.45 3.20 13.11
C ASN A 95 -0.40 1.96 13.37
N LEU A 96 -1.65 1.95 12.90
CA LEU A 96 -2.53 0.78 13.00
C LEU A 96 -1.94 -0.44 12.29
N ILE A 97 -1.43 -0.28 11.05
CA ILE A 97 -0.81 -1.38 10.29
C ILE A 97 0.40 -1.95 11.03
N LYS A 98 1.28 -1.09 11.56
CA LYS A 98 2.45 -1.53 12.33
C LYS A 98 2.05 -2.35 13.56
N HIS A 99 1.01 -1.91 14.28
CA HIS A 99 0.54 -2.63 15.45
C HIS A 99 -0.22 -3.92 15.10
N SER A 100 -0.95 -3.96 13.99
CA SER A 100 -1.61 -5.20 13.54
C SER A 100 -0.63 -6.22 12.98
N SER A 101 0.47 -5.79 12.32
CA SER A 101 1.49 -6.71 11.80
C SER A 101 2.31 -7.38 12.91
N PHE A 102 2.32 -6.84 14.14
CA PHE A 102 2.86 -7.55 15.31
C PHE A 102 1.94 -8.69 15.77
N ILE A 103 0.69 -8.71 15.32
CA ILE A 103 -0.26 -9.82 15.50
C ILE A 103 -0.20 -10.69 14.24
N GLU A 104 1.01 -11.06 13.81
CA GLU A 104 1.15 -12.22 12.94
C GLU A 104 0.91 -13.43 13.84
N ILE A 105 -0.22 -14.10 13.61
CA ILE A 105 -0.71 -15.21 14.43
C ILE A 105 0.38 -16.29 14.41
N ASN A 106 0.95 -16.59 15.58
CA ASN A 106 1.68 -17.83 15.85
C ASN A 106 0.70 -19.01 15.68
N GLU A 107 0.24 -19.28 14.47
CA GLU A 107 -0.19 -20.61 14.10
C GLU A 107 1.09 -21.41 13.91
N LEU A 108 1.56 -21.94 15.05
CA LEU A 108 2.44 -23.10 15.08
C LEU A 108 1.74 -24.17 14.24
N VAL A 109 2.18 -24.31 12.99
CA VAL A 109 1.91 -25.49 12.19
C VAL A 109 2.59 -26.64 12.93
N GLU A 110 1.82 -27.37 13.73
CA GLU A 110 2.22 -28.72 14.16
C GLU A 110 2.20 -29.57 12.89
N HIS A 111 3.38 -29.82 12.34
CA HIS A 111 3.57 -30.86 11.33
C HIS A 111 3.40 -32.23 12.03
N PRO A 112 2.58 -33.15 11.50
CA PRO A 112 2.60 -34.55 11.93
C PRO A 112 3.87 -35.27 11.47
#